data_AF-A0A968VUK0-F1
#
_entry.id   AF-A0A968VUK0-F1
#
_cell.length_a   1.000
_cell.length_b   1.000
_cell.length_c   1.000
_cell.angle_alpha   90.00
_cell.angle_beta   90.00
_cell.angle_gamma   90.00
#
_symmetry.space_group_name_H-M   'P 1'
#
loop_
_entity.id
_entity.type
_entity.pdbx_description
1 polymer ?
#
loop_
_entity_poly.entity_id
_entity_poly.type
_entity_poly.pdbx_seq_one_letter_code
_entity_poly.pdbx_strand_id
1 'polypeptide(L)'
;MKRAIPAQALSRRPSEAELNILLANDILISLKGADNEDSVRGLNPRRFVLEEAAFMREGFWEEVAQPNLQATQGGALFISSPKGRNWFHKLYEKAKAGELGPDWAAFHFTIYDNPHIQRDAIEQIKRTVTREVWEQEYMANPDAYSGQQYHEFQKQIHVVPHREPRKQAGVFLVRSIDWGWEHPSTCLWGELFKDEKRNKWCLYIYGEFGRSGQNCGDFSNLVKGISGDSSFLWTTICSSARRTEFATGKSILSQFVYHGIPCTLPPNDDSFRVNAAKMMLRDVDVTISNRCVNLAREL
;
A
#
# COMPACT_ATOMS: atom_id res chain seq x y z
N MET A 1 -22.87 -13.82 5.61
CA MET A 1 -23.59 -14.23 6.84
C MET A 1 -25.01 -14.78 6.60
N LYS A 2 -25.96 -14.02 6.05
CA LYS A 2 -27.39 -14.46 5.92
C LYS A 2 -27.59 -15.80 5.20
N ARG A 3 -26.80 -16.06 4.15
CA ARG A 3 -26.85 -17.34 3.39
C ARG A 3 -26.32 -18.54 4.17
N ALA A 4 -25.53 -18.32 5.22
CA ALA A 4 -24.95 -19.38 6.04
C ALA A 4 -25.85 -19.78 7.22
N ILE A 5 -26.89 -19.00 7.53
CA ILE A 5 -27.83 -19.28 8.60
C ILE A 5 -29.08 -19.96 8.00
N PRO A 6 -29.43 -21.18 8.40
CA PRO A 6 -30.64 -21.85 7.93
C PRO A 6 -31.90 -21.03 8.23
N ALA A 7 -32.87 -21.03 7.32
CA ALA A 7 -34.09 -20.25 7.48
C ALA A 7 -34.87 -20.65 8.75
N GLN A 8 -34.84 -21.92 9.16
CA GLN A 8 -35.51 -22.37 10.39
C GLN A 8 -34.85 -21.86 11.68
N ALA A 9 -33.60 -21.41 11.61
CA ALA A 9 -32.89 -20.88 12.77
C ALA A 9 -33.20 -19.40 13.04
N LEU A 10 -33.95 -18.74 12.16
CA LEU A 10 -34.30 -17.32 12.28
C LEU A 10 -35.62 -17.16 13.04
N SER A 11 -35.64 -16.29 14.06
CA SER A 11 -36.88 -15.87 14.74
C SER A 11 -37.71 -14.93 13.85
N ARG A 12 -37.03 -14.05 13.12
CA ARG A 12 -37.63 -13.09 12.19
C ARG A 12 -36.69 -12.77 11.04
N ARG A 13 -37.20 -12.06 10.02
CA ARG A 13 -36.38 -11.56 8.92
C ARG A 13 -35.25 -10.66 9.47
N PRO A 14 -33.98 -10.86 9.04
CA PRO A 14 -32.88 -10.00 9.43
C PRO A 14 -33.12 -8.51 9.16
N SER A 15 -32.74 -7.64 10.09
CA SER A 15 -32.82 -6.19 9.94
C SER A 15 -31.57 -5.68 9.24
N GLU A 16 -31.73 -5.00 8.09
CA GLU A 16 -30.59 -4.38 7.38
C GLU A 16 -30.25 -3.01 7.95
N ALA A 17 -31.26 -2.25 8.36
CA ALA A 17 -31.06 -0.93 8.95
C ALA A 17 -30.31 -1.00 10.29
N GLU A 18 -30.62 -2.02 11.11
CA GLU A 18 -29.98 -2.20 12.42
C GLU A 18 -28.81 -3.17 12.40
N LEU A 19 -28.53 -3.82 11.26
CA LEU A 19 -27.52 -4.86 11.10
C LEU A 19 -27.61 -6.00 12.13
N ASN A 20 -28.84 -6.48 12.36
CA ASN A 20 -29.17 -7.44 13.42
C ASN A 20 -29.84 -8.71 12.86
N ILE A 21 -29.52 -9.85 13.48
CA ILE A 21 -30.14 -11.15 13.25
C ILE A 21 -30.60 -11.71 14.59
N LEU A 22 -31.90 -11.98 14.72
CA LEU A 22 -32.46 -12.66 15.88
C LEU A 22 -32.70 -14.13 15.53
N LEU A 23 -32.07 -15.02 16.28
CA LEU A 23 -32.22 -16.46 16.14
C LEU A 23 -33.45 -16.96 16.90
N ALA A 24 -33.98 -18.12 16.52
CA ALA A 24 -35.17 -18.75 17.12
C ALA A 24 -35.02 -19.09 18.62
N ASN A 25 -33.79 -19.06 19.14
CA ASN A 25 -33.44 -19.25 20.55
C ASN A 25 -33.12 -17.92 21.28
N ASP A 26 -33.64 -16.81 20.76
CA ASP A 26 -33.49 -15.45 21.29
C ASP A 26 -32.05 -14.90 21.34
N ILE A 27 -31.11 -15.57 20.66
CA ILE A 27 -29.76 -15.03 20.48
C ILE A 27 -29.80 -13.92 19.42
N LEU A 28 -29.39 -12.72 19.83
CA LEU A 28 -29.16 -11.60 18.94
C LEU A 28 -27.71 -11.58 18.46
N ILE A 29 -27.52 -11.56 17.14
CA ILE A 29 -26.23 -11.29 16.52
C ILE A 29 -26.30 -9.91 15.86
N SER A 30 -25.38 -9.02 16.21
CA SER A 30 -25.33 -7.63 15.73
C SER A 30 -23.96 -7.32 15.13
N LEU A 31 -23.94 -6.59 14.03
CA LEU A 31 -22.71 -6.00 13.50
C LEU A 31 -22.56 -4.57 14.02
N LYS A 32 -21.36 -4.23 14.49
CA LYS A 32 -21.02 -2.91 15.03
C LYS A 32 -19.69 -2.46 14.43
N GLY A 33 -19.62 -1.22 13.99
CA GLY A 33 -18.37 -0.63 13.50
C GLY A 33 -17.50 -0.19 14.68
N ALA A 34 -16.23 -0.57 14.66
CA ALA A 34 -15.26 -0.14 15.68
C ALA A 34 -14.88 1.35 15.55
N ASP A 35 -15.20 1.98 14.42
CA ASP A 35 -15.09 3.42 14.18
C ASP A 35 -16.09 4.25 15.01
N ASN A 36 -17.21 3.64 15.41
CA ASN A 36 -18.17 4.22 16.34
C ASN A 36 -18.22 3.44 17.66
N GLU A 37 -17.22 3.67 18.51
CA GLU A 37 -17.06 2.98 19.80
C GLU A 37 -18.27 3.11 20.73
N ASP A 38 -18.96 4.25 20.70
CA ASP A 38 -20.15 4.48 21.52
C ASP A 38 -21.29 3.50 21.20
N SER A 39 -21.34 3.02 19.95
CA SER A 39 -22.32 1.99 19.56
C SER A 39 -22.06 0.61 20.18
N VAL A 40 -20.88 0.40 20.74
CA VAL A 40 -20.42 -0.84 21.38
C VAL A 40 -20.53 -0.77 22.91
N ARG A 41 -20.52 0.44 23.49
CA ARG A 41 -20.62 0.65 24.93
C ARG A 41 -22.00 0.26 25.45
N GLY A 42 -22.04 -0.51 26.54
CA GLY A 42 -23.29 -0.91 27.22
C GLY A 42 -24.07 -2.04 26.56
N LEU A 43 -23.54 -2.68 25.52
CA LEU A 43 -24.18 -3.81 24.86
C LEU A 43 -24.20 -5.08 25.73
N ASN A 44 -23.21 -5.24 26.61
CA ASN A 44 -23.04 -6.43 27.46
C ASN A 44 -23.24 -7.77 26.73
N PRO A 45 -22.47 -8.07 25.65
CA PRO A 45 -22.64 -9.31 24.91
C PRO A 45 -22.00 -10.48 25.66
N ARG A 46 -22.43 -11.71 25.34
CA ARG A 46 -21.73 -12.93 25.81
C ARG A 46 -20.48 -13.26 24.99
N ARG A 47 -20.40 -12.77 23.75
CA ARG A 47 -19.26 -12.99 22.85
C ARG A 47 -18.99 -11.76 21.99
N PHE A 48 -17.72 -11.39 21.88
CA PHE A 48 -17.24 -10.51 20.81
C PHE A 48 -16.52 -11.32 19.73
N VAL A 49 -16.70 -10.92 18.48
CA VAL A 49 -15.84 -11.31 17.37
C VAL A 49 -15.28 -10.03 16.79
N LEU A 50 -13.99 -9.79 17.01
CA LEU A 50 -13.28 -8.60 16.54
C LEU A 50 -12.59 -8.94 15.22
N GLU A 51 -13.26 -8.63 14.11
CA GLU A 51 -12.73 -8.73 12.76
C GLU A 51 -11.83 -7.53 12.46
N GLU A 52 -10.66 -7.78 11.89
CA GLU A 52 -9.59 -6.80 11.65
C GLU A 52 -9.13 -6.06 12.91
N ALA A 53 -8.93 -6.82 14.00
CA ALA A 53 -8.49 -6.28 15.28
C ALA A 53 -7.24 -5.39 15.16
N ALA A 54 -6.24 -5.75 14.35
CA ALA A 54 -5.02 -4.96 14.18
C ALA A 54 -5.26 -3.55 13.60
N PHE A 55 -6.42 -3.31 12.99
CA PHE A 55 -6.80 -2.02 12.40
C PHE A 55 -7.70 -1.18 13.31
N MET A 56 -8.21 -1.75 14.40
CA MET A 56 -8.92 -0.98 15.43
C MET A 56 -7.93 -0.10 16.21
N ARG A 57 -8.46 0.98 16.82
CA ARG A 57 -7.68 1.90 17.65
C ARG A 57 -7.01 1.14 18.82
N GLU A 58 -5.77 1.50 19.12
CA GLU A 58 -5.10 1.03 20.34
C GLU A 58 -5.93 1.46 21.57
N GLY A 59 -6.20 0.52 22.47
CA GLY A 59 -7.11 0.71 23.61
C GLY A 59 -8.56 0.30 23.35
N PHE A 60 -8.98 0.02 22.10
CA PHE A 60 -10.36 -0.41 21.82
C PHE A 60 -10.75 -1.66 22.64
N TRP A 61 -9.83 -2.63 22.75
CA TRP A 61 -10.07 -3.83 23.53
C TRP A 61 -10.26 -3.50 25.02
N GLU A 62 -9.31 -2.79 25.62
CA GLU A 62 -9.24 -2.52 27.05
C GLU A 62 -10.32 -1.52 27.52
N GLU A 63 -10.61 -0.51 26.71
CA GLU A 63 -11.47 0.63 27.07
C GLU A 63 -12.93 0.45 26.63
N VAL A 64 -13.21 -0.40 25.64
CA VAL A 64 -14.54 -0.54 25.02
C VAL A 64 -15.05 -1.97 25.11
N ALA A 65 -14.35 -2.93 24.50
CA ALA A 65 -14.87 -4.29 24.35
C ALA A 65 -14.80 -5.11 25.66
N GLN A 66 -13.64 -5.12 26.32
CA GLN A 66 -13.41 -5.91 27.53
C GLN A 66 -14.35 -5.51 28.69
N PRO A 67 -14.61 -4.21 28.97
CA PRO A 67 -15.55 -3.81 30.03
C PRO A 67 -16.96 -4.37 29.83
N ASN A 68 -17.44 -4.45 28.58
CA ASN A 68 -18.76 -5.00 28.26
C ASN A 68 -18.86 -6.52 28.56
N LEU A 69 -17.75 -7.26 28.57
CA LEU A 69 -17.76 -8.70 28.86
C LEU A 69 -17.78 -9.00 30.36
N GLN A 70 -17.42 -8.04 31.22
CA GLN A 70 -17.39 -8.25 32.68
C GLN A 70 -18.78 -8.56 33.24
N ALA A 71 -19.82 -7.91 32.70
CA ALA A 71 -21.20 -8.12 33.13
C ALA A 71 -21.73 -9.52 32.79
N THR A 72 -21.18 -10.17 31.76
CA THR A 72 -21.68 -11.45 31.24
C THR A 72 -20.74 -12.62 31.47
N GLN A 73 -19.51 -12.37 31.96
CA GLN A 73 -18.40 -13.33 31.96
C GLN A 73 -18.22 -13.96 30.57
N GLY A 74 -18.41 -13.14 29.53
CA GLY A 74 -18.30 -13.55 28.15
C GLY A 74 -16.85 -13.72 27.70
N GLY A 75 -16.65 -14.03 26.41
CA GLY A 75 -15.29 -14.08 25.84
C GLY A 75 -15.21 -13.41 24.48
N ALA A 76 -14.01 -13.33 23.94
CA ALA A 76 -13.76 -12.68 22.66
C ALA A 76 -12.94 -13.58 21.73
N LEU A 77 -13.21 -13.47 20.43
CA LEU A 77 -12.38 -13.99 19.35
C LEU A 77 -11.82 -12.80 18.57
N PHE A 78 -10.51 -12.77 18.39
CA PHE A 78 -9.81 -11.75 17.62
C PHE A 78 -9.33 -12.38 16.31
N ILE A 79 -9.61 -11.73 15.19
CA ILE A 79 -9.23 -12.18 13.84
C ILE A 79 -8.63 -10.97 13.11
N SER A 80 -7.43 -11.10 12.57
CA SER A 80 -6.82 -10.02 11.77
C SER A 80 -5.60 -10.52 11.00
N SER A 81 -5.28 -9.84 9.90
CA SER A 81 -3.92 -9.84 9.34
C SER A 81 -2.99 -8.99 10.23
N PRO A 82 -1.69 -9.32 10.35
CA PRO A 82 -0.75 -8.46 11.07
C PRO A 82 -0.64 -7.07 10.43
N LYS A 83 -0.51 -6.04 11.26
CA LYS A 83 -0.24 -4.66 10.81
C LYS A 83 1.01 -4.14 11.52
N GLY A 84 2.16 -4.63 11.07
CA GLY A 84 3.42 -4.40 11.78
C GLY A 84 3.39 -5.01 13.19
N ARG A 85 4.30 -4.53 14.05
CA ARG A 85 4.37 -4.90 15.47
C ARG A 85 3.53 -3.98 16.37
N ASN A 86 2.26 -3.80 16.01
CA ASN A 86 1.32 -2.92 16.71
C ASN A 86 0.74 -3.56 18.00
N TRP A 87 -0.29 -2.95 18.58
CA TRP A 87 -0.95 -3.42 19.81
C TRP A 87 -1.48 -4.86 19.70
N PHE A 88 -2.09 -5.22 18.55
CA PHE A 88 -2.63 -6.56 18.35
C PHE A 88 -1.52 -7.61 18.30
N HIS A 89 -0.40 -7.30 17.62
CA HIS A 89 0.78 -8.15 17.64
C HIS A 89 1.35 -8.33 19.05
N LYS A 90 1.43 -7.25 19.85
CA LYS A 90 1.86 -7.34 21.26
C LYS A 90 0.93 -8.23 22.08
N LEU A 91 -0.38 -8.10 21.89
CA LEU A 91 -1.38 -8.94 22.57
C LEU A 91 -1.22 -10.41 22.17
N TYR A 92 -1.06 -10.68 20.87
CA TYR A 92 -0.80 -12.02 20.34
C TYR A 92 0.46 -12.65 20.95
N GLU A 93 1.59 -11.93 20.98
CA GLU A 93 2.84 -12.44 21.55
C GLU A 93 2.72 -12.73 23.05
N LYS A 94 2.03 -11.86 23.82
CA LYS A 94 1.74 -12.12 25.24
C LYS A 94 0.87 -13.36 25.44
N ALA A 95 -0.18 -13.52 24.64
CA ALA A 95 -1.05 -14.69 24.69
C ALA A 95 -0.27 -15.98 24.37
N LYS A 96 0.56 -15.94 23.32
CA LYS A 96 1.43 -17.04 22.90
C LYS A 96 2.48 -17.41 23.94
N ALA A 97 3.04 -16.42 24.64
CA ALA A 97 3.99 -16.63 25.74
C ALA A 97 3.32 -17.09 27.05
N GLY A 98 1.98 -17.13 27.10
CA GLY A 98 1.22 -17.49 28.31
C GLY A 98 1.17 -16.38 29.37
N GLU A 99 1.59 -15.16 29.05
CA GLU A 99 1.65 -14.03 29.99
C GLU A 99 0.27 -13.51 30.38
N LEU A 100 -0.76 -13.80 29.58
CA LEU A 100 -2.15 -13.38 29.84
C LEU A 100 -2.94 -14.38 30.69
N GLY A 101 -2.36 -15.53 31.03
CA GLY A 101 -3.01 -16.60 31.80
C GLY A 101 -3.71 -17.66 30.95
N PRO A 102 -4.34 -18.67 31.59
CA PRO A 102 -4.82 -19.89 30.95
C PRO A 102 -6.06 -19.69 30.06
N ASP A 103 -6.76 -18.56 30.20
CA ASP A 103 -7.98 -18.26 29.43
C ASP A 103 -7.68 -17.70 28.03
N TRP A 104 -6.41 -17.50 27.71
CA TRP A 104 -5.95 -16.96 26.44
C TRP A 104 -5.27 -18.03 25.59
N ALA A 105 -5.58 -18.04 24.30
CA ALA A 105 -4.92 -18.86 23.31
C ALA A 105 -4.59 -18.02 22.08
N ALA A 106 -3.44 -18.29 21.49
CA ALA A 106 -2.95 -17.62 20.29
C ALA A 106 -2.78 -18.64 19.17
N PHE A 107 -3.22 -18.28 17.97
CA PHE A 107 -3.13 -19.13 16.79
C PHE A 107 -2.56 -18.33 15.61
N HIS A 108 -1.72 -18.96 14.81
CA HIS A 108 -1.17 -18.40 13.59
C HIS A 108 -1.58 -19.29 12.42
N PHE A 109 -2.08 -18.65 11.36
CA PHE A 109 -2.49 -19.34 10.15
C PHE A 109 -1.93 -18.60 8.95
N THR A 110 -1.54 -19.37 7.95
CA THR A 110 -1.11 -18.93 6.62
C THR A 110 -2.12 -19.42 5.59
N ILE A 111 -2.00 -18.94 4.35
CA ILE A 111 -2.80 -19.47 3.23
C ILE A 111 -2.61 -20.99 3.04
N TYR A 112 -1.47 -21.53 3.45
CA TYR A 112 -1.16 -22.95 3.32
C TYR A 112 -1.89 -23.84 4.32
N ASP A 113 -2.48 -23.26 5.38
CA ASP A 113 -3.31 -23.95 6.36
C ASP A 113 -4.77 -24.09 5.89
N ASN A 114 -5.15 -23.41 4.80
CA ASN A 114 -6.49 -23.51 4.22
C ASN A 114 -6.59 -24.76 3.30
N PRO A 115 -7.36 -25.80 3.69
CA PRO A 115 -7.46 -27.03 2.91
C PRO A 115 -8.30 -26.88 1.63
N HIS A 116 -8.96 -25.75 1.43
CA HIS A 116 -9.86 -25.52 0.31
C HIS A 116 -9.21 -24.81 -0.88
N ILE A 117 -7.96 -24.33 -0.73
CA ILE A 117 -7.23 -23.65 -1.81
C ILE A 117 -6.21 -24.61 -2.41
N GLN A 118 -6.31 -24.82 -3.72
CA GLN A 118 -5.36 -25.65 -4.46
C GLN A 118 -3.97 -25.02 -4.47
N ARG A 119 -2.92 -25.83 -4.31
CA ARG A 119 -1.53 -25.34 -4.25
C ARG A 119 -1.13 -24.55 -5.48
N ASP A 120 -1.57 -24.96 -6.67
CA ASP A 120 -1.29 -24.23 -7.91
C ASP A 120 -1.90 -22.82 -7.92
N ALA A 121 -3.08 -22.64 -7.34
CA ALA A 121 -3.71 -21.33 -7.20
C ALA A 121 -2.92 -20.43 -6.23
N ILE A 122 -2.38 -21.01 -5.16
CA ILE A 122 -1.51 -20.30 -4.22
C ILE A 122 -0.25 -19.80 -4.93
N GLU A 123 0.40 -20.66 -5.73
CA GLU A 123 1.59 -20.27 -6.49
C GLU A 123 1.30 -19.22 -7.58
N GLN A 124 0.10 -19.25 -8.17
CA GLN A 124 -0.34 -18.19 -9.08
C GLN A 124 -0.48 -16.85 -8.34
N ILE A 125 -1.15 -16.83 -7.18
CA ILE A 125 -1.32 -15.63 -6.36
C ILE A 125 0.04 -15.05 -5.96
N LYS A 126 0.96 -15.91 -5.51
CA LYS A 126 2.32 -15.50 -5.11
C LYS A 126 3.07 -14.76 -6.21
N ARG A 127 2.80 -15.09 -7.49
CA ARG A 127 3.39 -14.41 -8.66
C ARG A 127 2.69 -13.10 -9.00
N THR A 128 1.45 -12.87 -8.56
CA THR A 128 0.70 -11.65 -8.90
C THR A 128 0.83 -10.54 -7.86
N VAL A 129 1.14 -10.87 -6.61
CA VAL A 129 1.30 -9.89 -5.54
C VAL A 129 2.77 -9.50 -5.31
N THR A 130 3.01 -8.38 -4.62
CA THR A 130 4.36 -8.00 -4.16
C THR A 130 4.79 -8.88 -2.99
N ARG A 131 6.09 -8.87 -2.67
CA ARG A 131 6.63 -9.64 -1.54
C ARG A 131 5.96 -9.28 -0.23
N GLU A 132 5.72 -7.99 0.04
CA GLU A 132 5.19 -7.55 1.34
C GLU A 132 3.71 -7.87 1.48
N VAL A 133 2.94 -7.77 0.40
CA VAL A 133 1.55 -8.25 0.38
C VAL A 133 1.52 -9.77 0.59
N TRP A 134 2.42 -10.51 -0.04
CA TRP A 134 2.56 -11.95 0.19
C TRP A 134 2.85 -12.27 1.66
N GLU A 135 3.87 -11.64 2.22
CA GLU A 135 4.29 -11.86 3.60
C GLU A 135 3.20 -11.46 4.61
N GLN A 136 2.52 -10.33 4.42
CA GLN A 136 1.49 -9.87 5.35
C GLN A 136 0.18 -10.66 5.21
N GLU A 137 -0.42 -10.66 4.03
CA GLU A 137 -1.79 -11.15 3.83
C GLU A 137 -1.88 -12.68 3.70
N TYR A 138 -0.80 -13.33 3.27
CA TYR A 138 -0.80 -14.77 3.00
C TYR A 138 0.07 -15.56 3.98
N MET A 139 1.18 -15.00 4.45
CA MET A 139 2.06 -15.64 5.43
C MET A 139 1.83 -15.15 6.87
N ALA A 140 0.97 -14.16 7.07
CA ALA A 140 0.72 -13.53 8.37
C ALA A 140 2.04 -13.15 9.08
N ASN A 141 2.95 -12.52 8.34
CA ASN A 141 4.24 -12.04 8.83
C ASN A 141 4.14 -10.57 9.28
N PRO A 142 4.37 -10.26 10.58
CA PRO A 142 4.33 -8.89 11.09
C PRO A 142 5.47 -8.00 10.59
N ASP A 143 6.54 -8.59 10.06
CA ASP A 143 7.72 -7.87 9.59
C ASP A 143 7.71 -7.63 8.07
N ALA A 144 6.58 -7.91 7.41
CA ALA A 144 6.42 -7.83 5.96
C ALA A 144 6.91 -6.52 5.35
N TYR A 145 6.66 -5.38 6.01
CA TYR A 145 7.05 -4.05 5.53
C TYR A 145 8.29 -3.47 6.24
N SER A 146 9.13 -4.32 6.85
CA SER A 146 10.37 -3.89 7.50
C SER A 146 11.57 -3.92 6.54
N GLY A 147 12.43 -2.90 6.58
CA GLY A 147 13.68 -2.86 5.82
C GLY A 147 13.60 -2.07 4.50
N GLN A 148 14.37 -2.51 3.50
CA GLN A 148 14.54 -1.82 2.21
C GLN A 148 13.23 -1.82 1.41
N GLN A 149 12.83 -0.65 0.89
CA GLN A 149 11.56 -0.52 0.21
C GLN A 149 11.48 -1.30 -1.11
N TYR A 150 12.56 -1.44 -1.88
CA TYR A 150 12.58 -2.08 -3.19
C TYR A 150 13.47 -3.33 -3.23
N HIS A 151 13.06 -4.39 -2.52
CA HIS A 151 13.81 -5.66 -2.48
C HIS A 151 14.02 -6.33 -3.85
N GLU A 152 13.16 -6.03 -4.82
CA GLU A 152 13.26 -6.52 -6.18
C GLU A 152 14.42 -5.88 -6.97
N PHE A 153 14.88 -4.69 -6.55
CA PHE A 153 16.00 -4.01 -7.17
C PHE A 153 17.30 -4.78 -6.91
N GLN A 154 17.99 -5.06 -8.01
CA GLN A 154 19.27 -5.74 -8.03
C GLN A 154 20.18 -5.00 -8.99
N LYS A 155 21.23 -4.36 -8.48
CA LYS A 155 22.12 -3.50 -9.27
C LYS A 155 22.69 -4.22 -10.49
N GLN A 156 23.08 -5.48 -10.35
CA GLN A 156 23.63 -6.32 -11.41
C GLN A 156 22.62 -6.68 -12.54
N ILE A 157 21.32 -6.57 -12.27
CA ILE A 157 20.25 -6.84 -13.25
C ILE A 157 19.73 -5.53 -13.85
N HIS A 158 19.45 -4.56 -12.98
CA HIS A 158 18.71 -3.36 -13.33
C HIS A 158 19.60 -2.22 -13.79
N VAL A 159 20.87 -2.18 -13.36
CA VAL A 159 21.81 -1.16 -13.81
C VAL A 159 22.57 -1.65 -15.04
N VAL A 160 22.33 -0.98 -16.16
CA VAL A 160 22.87 -1.35 -17.47
C VAL A 160 23.85 -0.28 -17.98
N PRO A 161 24.80 -0.63 -18.87
CA PRO A 161 25.65 0.36 -19.51
C PRO A 161 24.82 1.45 -20.18
N HIS A 162 25.21 2.70 -19.96
CA HIS A 162 24.51 3.82 -20.56
C HIS A 162 24.47 3.72 -22.09
N ARG A 163 23.27 3.92 -22.62
CA ARG A 163 22.99 4.20 -24.03
C ARG A 163 22.13 5.45 -24.16
N GLU A 164 22.28 6.13 -25.28
CA GLU A 164 21.40 7.23 -25.67
C GLU A 164 19.97 6.71 -25.98
N PRO A 165 18.93 7.55 -25.78
CA PRO A 165 17.56 7.19 -26.13
C PRO A 165 17.40 6.88 -27.62
N ARG A 166 16.60 5.85 -27.94
CA ARG A 166 16.36 5.49 -29.35
C ARG A 166 15.48 6.52 -30.05
N LYS A 167 15.86 6.87 -31.28
CA LYS A 167 15.07 7.72 -32.18
C LYS A 167 14.34 6.86 -33.21
N GLN A 168 13.32 6.12 -32.77
CA GLN A 168 12.55 5.21 -33.62
C GLN A 168 11.05 5.27 -33.32
N ALA A 169 10.21 4.88 -34.28
CA ALA A 169 8.77 4.78 -34.06
C ALA A 169 8.45 3.78 -32.94
N GLY A 170 7.43 4.07 -32.13
CA GLY A 170 7.02 3.24 -30.98
C GLY A 170 7.88 3.40 -29.73
N VAL A 171 8.85 4.32 -29.75
CA VAL A 171 9.63 4.74 -28.58
C VAL A 171 9.17 6.13 -28.15
N PHE A 172 8.91 6.28 -26.85
CA PHE A 172 8.40 7.51 -26.26
C PHE A 172 9.35 8.01 -25.17
N LEU A 173 9.72 9.28 -25.21
CA LEU A 173 10.44 9.90 -24.11
C LEU A 173 9.46 10.27 -23.01
N VAL A 174 9.86 10.03 -21.78
CA VAL A 174 9.07 10.27 -20.57
C VAL A 174 9.94 10.97 -19.54
N ARG A 175 9.34 11.76 -18.66
CA ARG A 175 10.07 12.48 -17.62
C ARG A 175 9.30 12.45 -16.32
N SER A 176 9.99 12.36 -15.20
CA SER A 176 9.39 12.49 -13.87
C SER A 176 10.13 13.54 -13.06
N ILE A 177 9.38 14.34 -12.30
CA ILE A 177 9.90 15.39 -11.43
C ILE A 177 9.45 15.11 -10.00
N ASP A 178 10.41 15.07 -9.08
CA ASP A 178 10.14 15.14 -7.65
C ASP A 178 10.54 16.53 -7.15
N TRP A 179 9.56 17.27 -6.62
CA TRP A 179 9.75 18.64 -6.18
C TRP A 179 10.06 18.69 -4.69
N GLY A 180 11.23 19.23 -4.37
CA GLY A 180 11.71 19.44 -3.01
C GLY A 180 12.38 20.81 -2.87
N TRP A 181 12.05 21.50 -1.78
CA TRP A 181 12.72 22.73 -1.38
C TRP A 181 13.89 22.44 -0.42
N GLU A 182 13.58 21.78 0.70
CA GLU A 182 14.56 21.33 1.71
C GLU A 182 15.35 20.11 1.21
N HIS A 183 14.67 19.19 0.52
CA HIS A 183 15.29 18.07 -0.18
C HIS A 183 15.55 18.44 -1.64
N PRO A 184 16.56 17.85 -2.31
CA PRO A 184 16.84 18.16 -3.71
C PRO A 184 15.64 17.95 -4.61
N SER A 185 15.31 18.95 -5.43
CA SER A 185 14.40 18.74 -6.55
C SER A 185 15.09 17.86 -7.57
N THR A 186 14.41 16.82 -8.03
CA THR A 186 14.97 15.78 -8.89
C THR A 186 14.16 15.64 -10.17
N CYS A 187 14.84 15.42 -11.27
CA CYS A 187 14.25 15.09 -12.56
C CYS A 187 14.90 13.82 -13.11
N LEU A 188 14.07 12.86 -13.51
CA LEU A 188 14.47 11.64 -14.18
C LEU A 188 13.98 11.66 -15.61
N TRP A 189 14.85 11.24 -16.54
CA TRP A 189 14.51 11.08 -17.94
C TRP A 189 14.50 9.60 -18.31
N GLY A 190 13.43 9.18 -18.97
CA GLY A 190 13.22 7.80 -19.35
C GLY A 190 12.76 7.63 -20.79
N GLU A 191 12.94 6.42 -21.29
CA GLU A 191 12.49 5.96 -22.58
C GLU A 191 11.52 4.79 -22.35
N LEU A 192 10.27 4.95 -22.79
CA LEU A 192 9.23 3.93 -22.76
C LEU A 192 9.10 3.27 -24.14
N PHE A 193 9.12 1.94 -24.18
CA PHE A 193 9.08 1.18 -25.43
C PHE A 193 8.48 -0.20 -25.21
N LYS A 194 8.02 -0.83 -26.28
CA LYS A 194 7.53 -2.21 -26.23
C LYS A 194 8.65 -3.19 -26.56
N ASP A 195 8.88 -4.17 -25.68
CA ASP A 195 9.65 -5.36 -26.00
C ASP A 195 8.74 -6.34 -26.76
N GLU A 196 8.97 -6.47 -28.06
CA GLU A 196 8.16 -7.32 -28.94
C GLU A 196 8.30 -8.82 -28.62
N LYS A 197 9.44 -9.26 -28.09
CA LYS A 197 9.64 -10.68 -27.74
C LYS A 197 8.84 -11.07 -26.51
N ARG A 198 8.79 -10.17 -25.54
CA ARG A 198 8.06 -10.36 -24.27
C ARG A 198 6.61 -9.89 -24.35
N ASN A 199 6.24 -9.14 -25.40
CA ASN A 199 4.97 -8.43 -25.53
C ASN A 199 4.66 -7.56 -24.29
N LYS A 200 5.68 -6.84 -23.79
CA LYS A 200 5.60 -6.02 -22.57
C LYS A 200 6.14 -4.61 -22.80
N TRP A 201 5.63 -3.65 -22.03
CA TRP A 201 6.21 -2.31 -21.99
C TRP A 201 7.40 -2.27 -21.04
N CYS A 202 8.49 -1.65 -21.47
CA CYS A 202 9.70 -1.48 -20.70
C CYS A 202 10.08 0.01 -20.59
N LEU A 203 10.60 0.38 -19.43
CA LEU A 203 11.11 1.71 -19.12
C LEU A 203 12.62 1.66 -18.94
N TYR A 204 13.35 2.44 -19.72
CA TYR A 204 14.78 2.64 -19.54
C TYR A 204 15.04 4.07 -19.05
N ILE A 205 15.49 4.21 -17.81
CA ILE A 205 15.86 5.51 -17.23
C ILE A 205 17.30 5.83 -17.63
N TYR A 206 17.47 6.86 -18.45
CA TYR A 206 18.75 7.16 -19.08
C TYR A 206 19.47 8.37 -18.46
N GLY A 207 18.75 9.23 -17.75
CA GLY A 207 19.29 10.44 -17.15
C GLY A 207 18.66 10.74 -15.80
N GLU A 208 19.46 11.35 -14.93
CA GLU A 208 19.03 11.92 -13.65
C GLU A 208 19.64 13.30 -13.47
N PHE A 209 18.92 14.18 -12.76
CA PHE A 209 19.41 15.49 -12.34
C PHE A 209 18.77 15.84 -11.01
N GLY A 210 19.57 16.21 -10.02
CA GLY A 210 19.10 16.64 -8.71
C GLY A 210 19.77 17.93 -8.28
N ARG A 211 19.00 18.90 -7.76
CA ARG A 211 19.55 20.15 -7.22
C ARG A 211 18.62 20.81 -6.21
N SER A 212 19.17 21.22 -5.08
CA SER A 212 18.45 21.91 -4.00
C SER A 212 18.44 23.44 -4.17
N GLY A 213 17.56 24.11 -3.43
CA GLY A 213 17.60 25.56 -3.24
C GLY A 213 17.18 26.40 -4.46
N GLN A 214 16.41 25.83 -5.37
CA GLN A 214 15.89 26.53 -6.55
C GLN A 214 14.40 26.78 -6.42
N ASN A 215 13.92 27.86 -7.04
CA ASN A 215 12.48 28.05 -7.29
C ASN A 215 12.02 27.25 -8.53
N CYS A 216 10.71 27.13 -8.70
CA CYS A 216 10.11 26.35 -9.78
C CYS A 216 10.60 26.81 -11.17
N GLY A 217 10.78 28.12 -11.37
CA GLY A 217 11.20 28.70 -12.64
C GLY A 217 12.64 28.35 -13.01
N ASP A 218 13.57 28.52 -12.07
CA ASP A 218 14.99 28.20 -12.26
C ASP A 218 15.19 26.71 -12.51
N PHE A 219 14.54 25.87 -11.69
CA PHE A 219 14.58 24.43 -11.88
C PHE A 219 13.99 24.02 -13.24
N SER A 220 12.87 24.64 -13.63
CA SER A 220 12.26 24.40 -14.96
C SER A 220 13.21 24.78 -16.10
N ASN A 221 13.95 25.88 -15.97
CA ASN A 221 14.92 26.30 -16.98
C ASN A 221 16.09 25.33 -17.10
N LEU A 222 16.63 24.83 -15.98
CA LEU A 222 17.67 23.79 -16.00
C LEU A 222 17.17 22.50 -16.65
N VAL A 223 15.97 22.04 -16.26
CA VAL A 223 15.37 20.82 -16.81
C VAL A 223 15.14 20.96 -18.32
N LYS A 224 14.65 22.11 -18.80
CA LYS A 224 14.50 22.38 -20.24
C LYS A 224 15.85 22.41 -20.95
N GLY A 225 16.86 23.04 -20.36
CA GLY A 225 18.22 23.10 -20.91
C GLY A 225 18.83 21.70 -21.11
N ILE A 226 18.66 20.81 -20.12
CA ILE A 226 19.10 19.41 -20.21
C ILE A 226 18.26 18.62 -21.22
N SER A 227 16.95 18.88 -21.26
CA SER A 227 16.03 18.19 -22.18
C SER A 227 16.26 18.56 -23.66
N GLY A 228 16.81 19.75 -23.93
CA GLY A 228 17.00 20.27 -25.28
C GLY A 228 15.70 20.32 -26.08
N ASP A 229 15.77 19.97 -27.36
CA ASP A 229 14.62 19.93 -28.28
C ASP A 229 13.78 18.64 -28.17
N SER A 230 14.00 17.83 -27.13
CA SER A 230 13.29 16.57 -26.94
C SER A 230 11.82 16.80 -26.62
N SER A 231 10.94 16.07 -27.30
CA SER A 231 9.50 16.03 -26.97
C SER A 231 9.19 14.82 -26.10
N PHE A 232 8.38 15.03 -25.05
CA PHE A 232 8.02 14.01 -24.07
C PHE A 232 6.54 13.67 -24.21
N LEU A 233 6.22 12.38 -24.24
CA LEU A 233 4.83 11.89 -24.23
C LEU A 233 4.07 12.38 -22.99
N TRP A 234 4.75 12.35 -21.85
CA TRP A 234 4.25 12.78 -20.56
C TRP A 234 5.40 13.20 -19.64
N THR A 235 5.13 14.23 -18.82
CA THR A 235 5.91 14.54 -17.62
C THR A 235 5.03 14.31 -16.41
N THR A 236 5.48 13.52 -15.44
CA THR A 236 4.83 13.36 -14.13
C THR A 236 5.51 14.26 -13.11
N ILE A 237 4.75 14.78 -12.14
CA ILE A 237 5.30 15.51 -10.99
C ILE A 237 4.73 14.96 -9.68
N CYS A 238 5.55 14.87 -8.63
CA CYS A 238 5.19 14.32 -7.32
C CYS A 238 3.84 14.82 -6.77
N SER A 239 3.17 14.00 -5.95
CA SER A 239 1.85 14.32 -5.36
C SER A 239 1.89 15.58 -4.49
N SER A 240 3.03 15.91 -3.91
CA SER A 240 3.25 17.13 -3.12
C SER A 240 3.08 18.42 -3.94
N ALA A 241 3.16 18.33 -5.28
CA ALA A 241 2.98 19.47 -6.17
C ALA A 241 1.52 19.97 -6.27
N ARG A 242 0.57 19.25 -5.64
CA ARG A 242 -0.80 19.72 -5.40
C ARG A 242 -0.85 20.94 -4.48
N ARG A 243 0.15 21.12 -3.61
CA ARG A 243 0.19 22.20 -2.62
C ARG A 243 0.34 23.55 -3.30
N THR A 244 -0.42 24.52 -2.80
CA THR A 244 -0.33 25.94 -3.18
C THR A 244 0.76 26.62 -2.35
N GLU A 245 1.70 27.29 -3.00
CA GLU A 245 2.68 28.11 -2.29
C GLU A 245 2.05 29.43 -1.86
N PHE A 246 2.29 29.82 -0.61
CA PHE A 246 1.77 31.06 -0.05
C PHE A 246 2.28 32.30 -0.80
N ALA A 247 3.56 32.29 -1.20
CA ALA A 247 4.19 33.43 -1.86
C ALA A 247 3.61 33.73 -3.26
N THR A 248 3.24 32.70 -4.02
CA THR A 248 2.78 32.85 -5.41
C THR A 248 1.27 32.69 -5.57
N GLY A 249 0.58 32.14 -4.57
CA GLY A 249 -0.84 31.77 -4.65
C GLY A 249 -1.14 30.66 -5.66
N LYS A 250 -0.11 30.00 -6.20
CA LYS A 250 -0.20 28.97 -7.25
C LYS A 250 0.27 27.62 -6.74
N SER A 251 -0.34 26.55 -7.23
CA SER A 251 0.18 25.20 -6.99
C SER A 251 1.53 25.03 -7.67
N ILE A 252 2.42 24.24 -7.09
CA ILE A 252 3.70 23.88 -7.73
C ILE A 252 3.46 23.36 -9.15
N LEU A 253 2.46 22.48 -9.34
CA LEU A 253 2.06 21.99 -10.65
C LEU A 253 1.82 23.15 -11.65
N SER A 254 1.00 24.12 -11.27
CA SER A 254 0.67 25.26 -12.14
C SER A 254 1.86 26.17 -12.41
N GLN A 255 2.82 26.27 -11.48
CA GLN A 255 4.07 26.99 -11.69
C GLN A 255 4.94 26.29 -12.74
N PHE A 256 5.11 24.96 -12.66
CA PHE A 256 5.86 24.20 -13.68
C PHE A 256 5.23 24.33 -15.08
N VAL A 257 3.90 24.24 -15.17
CA VAL A 257 3.17 24.46 -16.42
C VAL A 257 3.40 25.87 -16.95
N TYR A 258 3.31 26.89 -16.08
CA TYR A 258 3.57 28.29 -16.45
C TYR A 258 5.00 28.50 -16.97
N HIS A 259 5.99 27.79 -16.42
CA HIS A 259 7.38 27.85 -16.86
C HIS A 259 7.72 26.94 -18.05
N GLY A 260 6.72 26.37 -18.72
CA GLY A 260 6.87 25.62 -19.96
C GLY A 260 7.20 24.14 -19.76
N ILE A 261 6.88 23.56 -18.60
CA ILE A 261 6.92 22.12 -18.36
C ILE A 261 5.47 21.62 -18.13
N PRO A 262 4.77 21.20 -19.20
CA PRO A 262 3.49 20.52 -19.07
C PRO A 262 3.69 19.23 -18.27
N CYS A 263 3.04 19.14 -17.13
CA CYS A 263 3.16 17.98 -16.24
C CYS A 263 1.80 17.57 -15.68
N THR A 264 1.74 16.31 -15.25
CA THR A 264 0.53 15.67 -14.72
C THR A 264 0.83 15.09 -13.35
N LEU A 265 -0.19 15.04 -12.50
CA LEU A 265 -0.08 14.42 -11.19
C LEU A 265 -0.27 12.90 -11.32
N PRO A 266 0.49 12.10 -10.57
CA PRO A 266 0.27 10.67 -10.47
C PRO A 266 -1.03 10.37 -9.70
N PRO A 267 -1.48 9.10 -9.70
CA PRO A 267 -2.53 8.63 -8.81
C PRO A 267 -2.24 9.01 -7.35
N ASN A 268 -3.31 9.23 -6.56
CA ASN A 268 -3.22 9.65 -5.16
C ASN A 268 -2.82 8.52 -4.20
N ASP A 269 -2.81 7.28 -4.66
CA ASP A 269 -2.48 6.12 -3.83
C ASP A 269 -0.98 5.80 -3.91
N ASP A 270 -0.26 6.18 -2.87
CA ASP A 270 1.18 5.95 -2.73
C ASP A 270 1.53 4.46 -2.74
N SER A 271 0.71 3.64 -2.07
CA SER A 271 0.92 2.20 -1.98
C SER A 271 0.77 1.54 -3.35
N PHE A 272 -0.23 1.96 -4.13
CA PHE A 272 -0.40 1.50 -5.52
C PHE A 272 0.84 1.82 -6.38
N ARG A 273 1.38 3.04 -6.28
CA ARG A 273 2.56 3.46 -7.07
C ARG A 273 3.80 2.67 -6.70
N VAL A 274 4.05 2.47 -5.40
CA VAL A 274 5.17 1.67 -4.90
C VAL A 274 5.05 0.22 -5.37
N ASN A 275 3.86 -0.37 -5.25
CA ASN A 275 3.63 -1.75 -5.68
C ASN A 275 3.80 -1.92 -7.19
N ALA A 276 3.34 -0.96 -8.00
CA ALA A 276 3.57 -0.98 -9.44
C ALA A 276 5.07 -0.96 -9.78
N ALA A 277 5.85 -0.09 -9.13
CA ALA A 277 7.30 -0.03 -9.33
C ALA A 277 8.00 -1.36 -8.94
N LYS A 278 7.60 -1.97 -7.82
CA LYS A 278 8.10 -3.29 -7.40
C LYS A 278 7.84 -4.38 -8.42
N MET A 279 6.61 -4.44 -8.94
CA MET A 279 6.26 -5.42 -9.98
C MET A 279 7.08 -5.23 -11.24
N MET A 280 7.30 -3.98 -11.68
CA MET A 280 8.12 -3.69 -12.85
C MET A 280 9.60 -4.06 -12.64
N LEU A 281 10.14 -3.86 -11.42
CA LEU A 281 11.49 -4.31 -11.06
C LEU A 281 11.58 -5.84 -11.07
N ARG A 282 10.65 -6.53 -10.40
CA ARG A 282 10.61 -8.00 -10.36
C ARG A 282 10.63 -8.62 -11.74
N ASP A 283 9.82 -8.08 -12.64
CA ASP A 283 9.66 -8.58 -13.99
C ASP A 283 10.77 -8.07 -14.93
N VAL A 284 11.71 -7.25 -14.45
CA VAL A 284 12.79 -6.62 -15.24
C VAL A 284 12.22 -5.85 -16.43
N ASP A 285 11.14 -5.11 -16.17
CA ASP A 285 10.53 -4.16 -17.11
C ASP A 285 11.13 -2.75 -16.95
N VAL A 286 11.91 -2.49 -15.88
CA VAL A 286 12.65 -1.24 -15.66
C VAL A 286 14.15 -1.51 -15.71
N THR A 287 14.89 -0.68 -16.44
CA THR A 287 16.36 -0.65 -16.41
C THR A 287 16.85 0.78 -16.23
N ILE A 288 18.03 0.92 -15.64
CA ILE A 288 18.59 2.19 -15.21
C ILE A 288 20.00 2.30 -15.77
N SER A 289 20.29 3.41 -16.42
CA SER A 289 21.63 3.75 -16.88
C SER A 289 22.61 3.78 -15.71
N ASN A 290 23.81 3.24 -15.90
CA ASN A 290 24.91 3.34 -14.92
C ASN A 290 25.37 4.78 -14.63
N ARG A 291 24.90 5.78 -15.39
CA ARG A 291 25.07 7.21 -15.09
C ARG A 291 24.07 7.73 -14.04
N CYS A 292 22.98 7.02 -13.78
CA CYS A 292 21.98 7.39 -12.78
C CYS A 292 22.36 6.86 -11.40
N VAL A 293 23.43 7.43 -10.84
CA VAL A 293 24.10 6.92 -9.63
C VAL A 293 23.28 7.17 -8.37
N ASN A 294 22.58 8.30 -8.28
CA ASN A 294 21.78 8.64 -7.10
C ASN A 294 20.53 7.78 -7.04
N LEU A 295 19.81 7.65 -8.17
CA LEU A 295 18.64 6.77 -8.24
C LEU A 295 19.00 5.32 -7.87
N ALA A 296 20.10 4.79 -8.40
CA ALA A 296 20.54 3.43 -8.09
C ALA A 296 21.05 3.25 -6.65
N ARG A 297 21.29 4.34 -5.90
CA ARG A 297 21.66 4.29 -4.47
C ARG A 297 20.41 4.36 -3.58
N GLU A 298 19.36 5.04 -4.03
CA GLU A 298 18.11 5.20 -3.30
C GLU A 298 17.18 3.98 -3.39
N LEU A 299 17.30 3.18 -4.47
CA LEU A 299 16.62 1.91 -4.65
C LEU A 299 17.28 0.77 -3.86
#